data_AF-A0A958RWE3-F1
#
_entry.id   AF-A0A958RWE3-F1
#
_cell.length_a   1.000
_cell.length_b   1.000
_cell.length_c   1.000
_cell.angle_alpha   90.00
_cell.angle_beta   90.00
_cell.angle_gamma   90.00
#
_symmetry.space_group_name_H-M   'P 1'
#
loop_
_entity.id
_entity.type
_entity.pdbx_description
1 polymer ?
#
loop_
_entity_poly.entity_id
_entity_poly.type
_entity_poly.pdbx_seq_one_letter_code
_entity_poly.pdbx_strand_id
1 'polypeptide(L)'
;MRKILFIDRDGTLIREPEDEQIDSLEKLEFFPGAITGLAKIVANLDYDLVMVSNQDGLGTDSFPEDTFWPAQNKMLATLEGEGITFRDILIDRSFPKDNAPTRKPRTGMLTAYMNGGCDMENSFVIGDRLTDIELATNLGARAIFIANENHKDAALTTMSWNEIYRFLKSLSGRTATVERKTKETEISITLNLDGQGNTNINTGLSFFDHMLDQLGKHSGCDLNIVVKGDLEVDEHHTIEDTALALGETFLTALGDKKGVARYGFTLPMDDALAQVAIDFGGRPWIVWEAEFKREKIGDMPTEMFYHFFKSFSDAARCNLNIKVEGDNEHHKIESLFKALAKAIRQAKKVEGDALPSTKGVL
;
A
#
# COMPACT_ATOMS: atom_id res chain seq x y z
N MET A 1 -5.26 -10.01 15.49
CA MET A 1 -5.10 -9.00 16.55
C MET A 1 -5.53 -7.67 15.96
N ARG A 2 -6.11 -6.75 16.75
CA ARG A 2 -6.65 -5.49 16.23
C ARG A 2 -5.54 -4.47 16.05
N LYS A 3 -5.54 -3.74 14.94
CA LYS A 3 -4.63 -2.61 14.73
C LYS A 3 -5.31 -1.34 15.21
N ILE A 4 -4.56 -0.47 15.88
CA ILE A 4 -5.11 0.71 16.54
C ILE A 4 -4.37 1.96 16.06
N LEU A 5 -5.12 3.03 15.81
CA LEU A 5 -4.59 4.38 15.71
C LEU A 5 -4.90 5.11 17.02
N PHE A 6 -3.86 5.35 17.83
CA PHE A 6 -3.91 6.24 18.98
C PHE A 6 -3.66 7.66 18.49
N ILE A 7 -4.66 8.52 18.54
CA ILE A 7 -4.62 9.81 17.87
C ILE A 7 -4.68 10.92 18.92
N ASP A 8 -3.69 11.81 18.90
CA ASP A 8 -3.78 13.04 19.68
C ASP A 8 -4.87 13.96 19.12
N ARG A 9 -5.46 14.76 19.99
CA ARG A 9 -6.49 15.72 19.59
C ARG A 9 -5.89 17.01 19.08
N ASP A 10 -5.20 17.72 19.97
CA ASP A 10 -4.66 19.05 19.73
C ASP A 10 -3.40 18.94 18.86
N GLY A 11 -3.18 19.90 17.96
CA GLY A 11 -2.10 19.87 16.97
C GLY A 11 -2.23 18.80 15.87
N THR A 12 -3.18 17.86 16.01
CA THR A 12 -3.30 16.67 15.15
C THR A 12 -4.65 16.55 14.43
N LEU A 13 -5.75 16.51 15.18
CA LEU A 13 -7.11 16.55 14.63
C LEU A 13 -7.60 17.98 14.43
N ILE A 14 -7.26 18.83 15.39
CA ILE A 14 -7.62 20.24 15.44
C ILE A 14 -6.36 21.06 15.67
N ARG A 15 -6.38 22.33 15.26
CA ARG A 15 -5.27 23.24 15.53
C ARG A 15 -5.24 23.58 17.01
N GLU A 16 -4.03 23.56 17.56
CA GLU A 16 -3.80 24.05 18.92
C GLU A 16 -3.70 25.59 18.89
N PRO A 17 -4.47 26.30 19.73
CA PRO A 17 -4.38 27.75 19.85
C PRO A 17 -3.13 28.17 20.64
N GLU A 18 -2.76 29.46 20.60
CA GLU A 18 -1.57 29.99 21.29
C GLU A 18 -1.59 29.78 22.82
N ASP A 19 -2.79 29.74 23.42
CA ASP A 19 -2.98 29.50 24.85
C ASP A 19 -3.16 28.01 25.20
N GLU A 20 -3.00 27.11 24.21
CA GLU A 20 -3.09 25.65 24.35
C GLU A 20 -4.44 25.15 24.93
N GLN A 21 -5.47 26.01 24.97
CA GLN A 21 -6.78 25.69 25.52
C GLN A 21 -7.91 25.95 24.52
N ILE A 22 -8.64 24.89 24.17
CA ILE A 22 -9.82 24.96 23.30
C ILE A 22 -11.06 24.93 24.19
N ASP A 23 -11.40 26.11 24.71
CA ASP A 23 -12.44 26.39 25.69
C ASP A 23 -13.65 27.14 25.08
N SER A 24 -13.69 27.26 23.76
CA SER A 24 -14.78 27.90 23.01
C SER A 24 -14.94 27.30 21.61
N LEU A 25 -16.10 27.50 21.00
CA LEU A 25 -16.37 27.03 19.63
C LEU A 25 -15.61 27.84 18.58
N GLU A 26 -15.30 29.10 18.87
CA GLU A 26 -14.56 30.00 17.99
C GLU A 26 -13.10 29.55 17.81
N LYS A 27 -12.54 28.86 18.82
CA LYS A 27 -11.20 28.27 18.76
C LYS A 27 -11.16 26.90 18.06
N LEU A 28 -12.31 26.26 17.83
CA LEU A 28 -12.36 24.94 17.20
C LEU A 28 -12.09 25.05 15.69
N GLU A 29 -10.86 24.78 15.29
CA GLU A 29 -10.45 24.69 13.88
C GLU A 29 -9.86 23.30 13.58
N PHE A 30 -10.41 22.58 12.59
CA PHE A 30 -9.85 21.30 12.18
C PHE A 30 -8.49 21.45 11.50
N PHE A 31 -7.57 20.53 11.80
CA PHE A 31 -6.30 20.46 11.10
C PHE A 31 -6.56 20.13 9.61
N PRO A 32 -5.88 20.80 8.65
CA PRO A 32 -6.13 20.60 7.23
C PRO A 32 -6.10 19.12 6.79
N GLY A 33 -7.21 18.68 6.20
CA GLY A 33 -7.35 17.32 5.69
C GLY A 33 -7.62 16.24 6.74
N ALA A 34 -7.66 16.55 8.04
CA ALA A 34 -7.90 15.58 9.12
C ALA A 34 -9.17 14.78 8.91
N ILE A 35 -10.30 15.48 8.70
CA ILE A 35 -11.60 14.86 8.45
C ILE A 35 -11.52 13.92 7.23
N THR A 36 -11.06 14.43 6.09
CA THR A 36 -11.01 13.64 4.84
C THR A 36 -10.03 12.46 4.90
N GLY A 37 -8.92 12.60 5.62
CA GLY A 37 -7.91 11.55 5.79
C GLY A 37 -8.44 10.44 6.68
N LEU A 38 -9.03 10.80 7.83
CA LEU A 38 -9.67 9.86 8.73
C LEU A 38 -10.84 9.14 8.08
N ALA A 39 -11.72 9.85 7.36
CA ALA A 39 -12.84 9.24 6.64
C ALA A 39 -12.35 8.17 5.65
N LYS A 40 -11.25 8.43 4.92
CA LYS A 40 -10.63 7.43 4.04
C LYS A 40 -10.03 6.26 4.81
N ILE A 41 -9.40 6.50 5.96
CA ILE A 41 -8.84 5.45 6.81
C ILE A 41 -9.97 4.52 7.29
N VAL A 42 -11.04 5.05 7.90
CA VAL A 42 -12.14 4.22 8.42
C VAL A 42 -12.92 3.49 7.33
N ALA A 43 -13.04 4.10 6.14
CA ALA A 43 -13.75 3.47 5.02
C ALA A 43 -12.95 2.35 4.34
N ASN A 44 -11.62 2.42 4.36
CA ASN A 44 -10.77 1.56 3.51
C ASN A 44 -9.78 0.67 4.27
N LEU A 45 -9.53 0.95 5.56
CA LEU A 45 -8.51 0.26 6.35
C LEU A 45 -9.11 -0.28 7.64
N ASP A 46 -8.62 -1.44 8.06
CA ASP A 46 -9.06 -2.11 9.30
C ASP A 46 -8.26 -1.60 10.51
N TYR A 47 -8.63 -0.41 10.99
CA TYR A 47 -8.07 0.21 12.20
C TYR A 47 -9.17 0.64 13.17
N ASP A 48 -9.01 0.29 14.44
CA ASP A 48 -9.77 0.91 15.52
C ASP A 48 -9.16 2.28 15.86
N LEU A 49 -10.00 3.29 16.11
CA LEU A 49 -9.55 4.64 16.50
C LEU A 49 -9.68 4.83 18.00
N VAL A 50 -8.62 5.32 18.65
CA VAL A 50 -8.60 5.69 20.07
C VAL A 50 -8.04 7.10 20.21
N MET A 51 -8.80 8.02 20.79
CA MET A 51 -8.30 9.38 21.03
C MET A 51 -7.56 9.42 22.37
N VAL A 52 -6.36 10.01 22.40
CA VAL A 52 -5.53 10.13 23.62
C VAL A 52 -4.99 11.54 23.74
N SER A 53 -5.47 12.29 24.72
CA SER A 53 -5.14 13.72 24.88
C SER A 53 -4.82 14.07 26.33
N ASN A 54 -3.87 15.00 26.51
CA ASN A 54 -3.58 15.64 27.80
C ASN A 54 -4.30 17.00 27.82
N GLN A 55 -5.13 17.28 28.82
CA GLN A 55 -5.87 18.54 28.98
C GLN A 55 -5.53 19.17 30.33
N ASP A 56 -4.54 20.06 30.30
CA ASP A 56 -3.92 20.62 31.50
C ASP A 56 -4.94 21.36 32.37
N GLY A 57 -5.22 20.79 33.55
CA GLY A 57 -6.12 21.40 34.53
C GLY A 57 -7.60 21.31 34.18
N LEU A 58 -8.01 20.40 33.29
CA LEU A 58 -9.43 20.22 32.98
C LEU A 58 -10.24 19.88 34.24
N GLY A 59 -11.25 20.69 34.52
CA GLY A 59 -12.08 20.61 35.73
C GLY A 59 -11.61 21.48 36.90
N THR A 60 -10.58 22.30 36.69
CA THR A 60 -10.15 23.35 37.63
C THR A 60 -10.69 24.72 37.22
N ASP A 61 -10.54 25.73 38.08
CA ASP A 61 -10.96 27.11 37.77
C ASP A 61 -10.25 27.70 36.54
N SER A 62 -9.05 27.21 36.20
CA SER A 62 -8.31 27.66 35.02
C SER A 62 -8.71 26.94 33.73
N PHE A 63 -9.43 25.83 33.81
CA PHE A 63 -10.02 25.17 32.64
C PHE A 63 -11.30 24.40 33.01
N PRO A 64 -12.42 25.11 33.22
CA PRO A 64 -13.68 24.51 33.64
C PRO A 64 -14.24 23.49 32.61
N GLU A 65 -14.95 22.48 33.09
CA GLU A 65 -15.52 21.46 32.20
C GLU A 65 -16.59 22.03 31.24
N ASP A 66 -17.35 23.03 31.67
CA ASP A 66 -18.42 23.65 30.89
C ASP A 66 -17.91 24.49 29.71
N THR A 67 -16.65 24.90 29.73
CA THR A 67 -15.98 25.55 28.58
C THR A 67 -15.34 24.53 27.64
N PHE A 68 -14.88 23.40 28.16
CA PHE A 68 -14.27 22.31 27.38
C PHE A 68 -15.27 21.49 26.55
N TRP A 69 -16.31 20.96 27.20
CA TRP A 69 -17.20 19.97 26.60
C TRP A 69 -17.93 20.45 25.33
N PRO A 70 -18.38 21.72 25.21
CA PRO A 70 -19.04 22.19 24.00
C PRO A 70 -18.18 22.03 22.74
N ALA A 71 -16.89 22.40 22.80
CA ALA A 71 -15.96 22.29 21.67
C ALA A 71 -15.64 20.82 21.36
N GLN A 72 -15.31 20.02 22.40
CA GLN A 72 -15.05 18.59 22.27
C GLN A 72 -16.23 17.86 21.60
N ASN A 73 -17.46 18.10 22.07
CA ASN A 73 -18.66 17.44 21.55
C ASN A 73 -18.98 17.89 20.12
N LYS A 74 -18.76 19.17 19.79
CA LYS A 74 -18.96 19.66 18.42
C LYS A 74 -17.97 19.04 17.44
N MET A 75 -16.71 18.88 17.84
CA MET A 75 -15.69 18.17 17.06
C MET A 75 -16.14 16.72 16.81
N LEU A 76 -16.51 15.99 17.86
CA LEU A 76 -16.95 14.59 17.75
C LEU A 76 -18.18 14.43 16.86
N ALA A 77 -19.21 15.27 17.03
CA ALA A 77 -20.41 15.22 16.20
C ALA A 77 -20.11 15.51 14.71
N THR A 78 -19.11 16.36 14.44
CA THR A 78 -18.68 16.65 13.07
C THR A 78 -17.96 15.45 12.45
N LEU A 79 -17.09 14.79 13.22
CA LEU A 79 -16.40 13.57 12.78
C LEU A 79 -17.35 12.39 12.58
N GLU A 80 -18.31 12.20 13.49
CA GLU A 80 -19.35 11.18 13.40
C GLU A 80 -20.21 11.34 12.13
N GLY A 81 -20.49 12.59 11.73
CA GLY A 81 -21.18 12.90 10.47
C GLY A 81 -20.49 12.36 9.22
N GLU A 82 -19.18 12.10 9.29
CA GLU A 82 -18.35 11.52 8.22
C GLU A 82 -18.05 10.03 8.47
N GLY A 83 -18.75 9.39 9.42
CA GLY A 83 -18.57 7.99 9.80
C GLY A 83 -17.34 7.71 10.66
N ILE A 84 -16.71 8.74 11.22
CA ILE A 84 -15.51 8.61 12.05
C ILE A 84 -15.94 8.50 13.53
N THR A 85 -15.83 7.31 14.09
CA THR A 85 -16.15 7.04 15.50
C THR A 85 -14.93 6.54 16.26
N PHE A 86 -14.74 7.01 17.49
CA PHE A 86 -13.68 6.52 18.36
C PHE A 86 -14.19 5.39 19.25
N ARG A 87 -13.41 4.32 19.36
CA ARG A 87 -13.66 3.22 20.28
C ARG A 87 -13.62 3.70 21.72
N ASP A 88 -12.58 4.46 22.06
CA ASP A 88 -12.39 5.09 23.36
C ASP A 88 -11.84 6.52 23.18
N ILE A 89 -12.17 7.39 24.13
CA ILE A 89 -11.64 8.75 24.24
C ILE A 89 -11.03 8.88 25.64
N LEU A 90 -9.70 8.98 25.69
CA LEU A 90 -8.91 8.94 26.91
C LEU A 90 -8.28 10.32 27.15
N ILE A 91 -8.77 11.01 28.18
CA ILE A 91 -8.35 12.38 28.51
C ILE A 91 -7.69 12.39 29.89
N ASP A 92 -6.41 12.71 29.93
CA ASP A 92 -5.71 13.01 31.18
C ASP A 92 -5.93 14.47 31.54
N ARG A 93 -6.25 14.75 32.80
CA ARG A 93 -6.62 16.10 33.29
C ARG A 93 -5.51 16.77 34.10
N SER A 94 -4.43 16.05 34.36
CA SER A 94 -3.37 16.46 35.27
C SER A 94 -2.45 17.49 34.61
N PHE A 95 -1.74 18.27 35.42
CA PHE A 95 -0.66 19.11 34.93
C PHE A 95 0.64 18.30 34.76
N PRO A 96 1.61 18.74 33.93
CA PRO A 96 2.91 18.11 33.80
C PRO A 96 3.62 17.85 35.15
N LYS A 97 3.51 18.81 36.08
CA LYS A 97 4.11 18.74 37.43
C LYS A 97 3.55 17.61 38.29
N ASP A 98 2.32 17.17 38.04
CA ASP A 98 1.64 16.16 38.85
C ASP A 98 2.19 14.76 38.57
N ASN A 99 2.95 14.59 37.48
CA ASN A 99 3.60 13.33 37.12
C ASN A 99 2.66 12.12 37.09
N ALA A 100 1.40 12.34 36.71
CA ALA A 100 0.40 11.29 36.70
C ALA A 100 0.80 10.14 35.76
N PRO A 101 0.58 8.86 36.16
CA PRO A 101 0.87 7.71 35.30
C PRO A 101 -0.04 7.65 34.07
N THR A 102 -1.17 8.35 34.11
CA THR A 102 -2.16 8.47 33.04
C THR A 102 -1.78 9.50 31.98
N ARG A 103 -0.88 10.44 32.28
CA ARG A 103 -0.48 11.52 31.36
C ARG A 103 0.51 11.02 30.31
N LYS A 104 0.27 11.29 29.02
CA LYS A 104 1.24 11.04 27.94
C LYS A 104 2.58 11.73 28.28
N PRO A 105 3.74 11.08 28.10
CA PRO A 105 3.98 9.85 27.32
C PRO A 105 3.78 8.53 28.09
N ARG A 106 3.28 8.56 29.32
CA ARG A 106 3.04 7.35 30.12
C ARG A 106 1.78 6.65 29.65
N THR A 107 1.68 5.35 29.93
CA THR A 107 0.67 4.45 29.35
C THR A 107 -0.49 4.12 30.29
N GLY A 108 -0.64 4.82 31.42
CA GLY A 108 -1.62 4.48 32.46
C GLY A 108 -3.07 4.42 31.98
N MET A 109 -3.47 5.30 31.05
CA MET A 109 -4.82 5.26 30.44
C MET A 109 -5.01 4.13 29.43
N LEU A 110 -3.92 3.54 28.95
CA LEU A 110 -3.89 2.59 27.82
C LEU A 110 -3.66 1.15 28.25
N THR A 111 -3.66 0.88 29.56
CA THR A 111 -3.43 -0.47 30.12
C THR A 111 -4.36 -1.53 29.54
N ALA A 112 -5.61 -1.18 29.22
CA ALA A 112 -6.57 -2.07 28.55
C ALA A 112 -6.08 -2.60 27.18
N TYR A 113 -5.28 -1.80 26.48
CA TYR A 113 -4.75 -2.13 25.16
C TYR A 113 -3.43 -2.93 25.21
N MET A 114 -2.75 -2.93 26.36
CA MET A 114 -1.47 -3.59 26.56
C MET A 114 -1.59 -5.06 26.97
N ASN A 115 -2.75 -5.49 27.48
CA ASN A 115 -2.96 -6.83 28.05
C ASN A 115 -3.29 -7.93 27.01
N GLY A 116 -2.88 -7.74 25.75
CA GLY A 116 -3.11 -8.66 24.64
C GLY A 116 -4.36 -8.35 23.80
N GLY A 117 -4.37 -8.80 22.54
CA GLY A 117 -5.47 -8.59 21.59
C GLY A 117 -5.23 -7.48 20.55
N CYS A 118 -4.23 -6.63 20.78
CA CYS A 118 -3.80 -5.57 19.87
C CYS A 118 -2.48 -5.93 19.17
N ASP A 119 -2.39 -5.63 17.88
CA ASP A 119 -1.18 -5.76 17.08
C ASP A 119 -0.39 -4.45 17.19
N MET A 120 0.44 -4.31 18.23
CA MET A 120 1.17 -3.05 18.47
C MET A 120 2.20 -2.75 17.38
N GLU A 121 2.82 -3.78 16.80
CA GLU A 121 3.79 -3.61 15.70
C GLU A 121 3.15 -2.93 14.47
N ASN A 122 1.86 -3.18 14.23
CA ASN A 122 1.08 -2.54 13.17
C ASN A 122 0.09 -1.46 13.64
N SER A 123 0.22 -1.03 14.90
CA SER A 123 -0.52 0.10 15.47
C SER A 123 0.34 1.36 15.49
N PHE A 124 -0.32 2.51 15.51
CA PHE A 124 0.36 3.80 15.42
C PHE A 124 -0.13 4.79 16.47
N VAL A 125 0.79 5.58 17.01
CA VAL A 125 0.47 6.85 17.67
C VAL A 125 0.66 7.97 16.67
N ILE A 126 -0.36 8.80 16.48
CA ILE A 126 -0.35 9.96 15.59
C ILE A 126 -0.43 11.21 16.46
N GLY A 127 0.59 12.07 16.38
CA GLY A 127 0.70 13.27 17.19
C GLY A 127 1.71 14.27 16.62
N ASP A 128 1.68 15.50 17.12
CA ASP A 128 2.57 16.59 16.74
C ASP A 128 3.65 16.89 17.81
N ARG A 129 3.61 16.22 18.97
CA ARG A 129 4.58 16.43 20.05
C ARG A 129 5.53 15.24 20.21
N LEU A 130 6.74 15.50 20.73
CA LEU A 130 7.71 14.45 21.05
C LEU A 130 7.18 13.44 22.08
N THR A 131 6.24 13.87 22.93
CA THR A 131 5.54 12.99 23.88
C THR A 131 4.71 11.92 23.19
N ASP A 132 4.24 12.13 21.95
CA ASP A 132 3.49 11.12 21.20
C ASP A 132 4.43 10.07 20.58
N ILE A 133 5.63 10.49 20.17
CA ILE A 133 6.70 9.58 19.74
C ILE A 133 7.17 8.70 20.90
N GLU A 134 7.38 9.32 22.07
CA GLU A 134 7.74 8.58 23.29
C GLU A 134 6.60 7.65 23.73
N LEU A 135 5.34 8.08 23.62
CA LEU A 135 4.19 7.21 23.90
C LEU A 135 4.16 5.99 22.98
N ALA A 136 4.39 6.16 21.67
CA ALA A 136 4.48 5.04 20.73
C ALA A 136 5.51 4.01 21.20
N THR A 137 6.70 4.49 21.57
CA THR A 137 7.79 3.67 22.08
C THR A 137 7.37 2.91 23.35
N ASN A 138 6.74 3.59 24.30
CA ASN A 138 6.28 2.99 25.56
C ASN A 138 5.16 1.93 25.36
N LEU A 139 4.38 2.05 24.29
CA LEU A 139 3.35 1.06 23.91
C LEU A 139 3.90 -0.11 23.10
N GLY A 140 5.13 -0.01 22.57
CA GLY A 140 5.63 -0.92 21.54
C GLY A 140 4.95 -0.72 20.17
N ALA A 141 4.36 0.45 19.95
CA ALA A 141 3.76 0.87 18.69
C ALA A 141 4.72 1.75 17.87
N ARG A 142 4.33 2.09 16.64
CA ARG A 142 5.09 3.01 15.78
C ARG A 142 4.54 4.44 15.86
N ALA A 143 5.37 5.44 15.61
CA ALA A 143 4.93 6.84 15.61
C ALA A 143 4.72 7.36 14.18
N ILE A 144 3.66 8.16 13.98
CA ILE A 144 3.47 9.04 12.84
C ILE A 144 3.50 10.47 13.39
N PHE A 145 4.50 11.24 12.98
CA PHE A 145 4.77 12.56 13.53
C PHE A 145 4.27 13.66 12.59
N ILE A 146 3.40 14.54 13.11
CA ILE A 146 2.87 15.67 12.35
C ILE A 146 3.81 16.86 12.51
N ALA A 147 4.80 16.95 11.61
CA ALA A 147 5.79 18.01 11.61
C ALA A 147 6.39 18.24 10.22
N ASN A 148 7.11 19.35 10.05
CA ASN A 148 7.87 19.66 8.84
C ASN A 148 9.25 19.00 8.81
N GLU A 149 9.84 18.74 9.98
CA GLU A 149 11.19 18.18 10.10
C GLU A 149 11.13 16.72 10.51
N ASN A 150 11.83 15.86 9.75
CA ASN A 150 11.87 14.43 10.01
C ASN A 150 12.39 14.09 11.41
N HIS A 151 11.70 13.19 12.10
CA HIS A 151 12.17 12.60 13.35
C HIS A 151 12.61 11.14 13.15
N LYS A 152 13.80 10.79 13.64
CA LYS A 152 14.41 9.46 13.43
C LYS A 152 13.58 8.29 14.00
N ASP A 153 12.82 8.56 15.06
CA ASP A 153 12.02 7.55 15.77
C ASP A 153 10.57 7.50 15.26
N ALA A 154 10.23 8.26 14.22
CA ALA A 154 8.93 8.23 13.57
C ALA A 154 8.97 7.38 12.28
N ALA A 155 7.97 6.52 12.10
CA ALA A 155 7.81 5.71 10.90
C ALA A 155 7.38 6.55 9.68
N LEU A 156 6.72 7.68 9.94
CA LEU A 156 6.39 8.71 8.96
C LEU A 156 6.44 10.07 9.65
N THR A 157 7.00 11.08 8.97
CA THR A 157 6.85 12.49 9.36
C THR A 157 6.18 13.25 8.22
N THR A 158 5.06 13.92 8.47
CA THR A 158 4.32 14.67 7.44
C THR A 158 3.31 15.65 8.02
N MET A 159 3.05 16.75 7.32
CA MET A 159 1.93 17.67 7.62
C MET A 159 0.62 17.29 6.92
N SER A 160 0.58 16.14 6.22
CA SER A 160 -0.52 15.78 5.31
C SER A 160 -1.24 14.51 5.75
N TRP A 161 -2.49 14.65 6.19
CA TRP A 161 -3.38 13.52 6.47
C TRP A 161 -3.60 12.60 5.25
N ASN A 162 -3.49 13.13 4.03
CA ASN A 162 -3.54 12.29 2.82
C ASN A 162 -2.29 11.40 2.68
N GLU A 163 -1.12 11.86 3.12
CA GLU A 163 0.10 11.05 3.15
C GLU A 163 0.03 9.98 4.25
N ILE A 164 -0.51 10.34 5.42
CA ILE A 164 -0.79 9.38 6.50
C ILE A 164 -1.68 8.24 5.97
N TYR A 165 -2.79 8.55 5.31
CA TYR A 165 -3.65 7.53 4.70
C TYR A 165 -2.91 6.65 3.69
N ARG A 166 -2.12 7.23 2.78
CA ARG A 166 -1.37 6.46 1.76
C ARG A 166 -0.33 5.55 2.40
N PHE A 167 0.35 6.02 3.44
CA PHE A 167 1.32 5.25 4.20
C PHE A 167 0.64 4.09 4.93
N LEU A 168 -0.44 4.32 5.68
CA LEU A 168 -1.19 3.26 6.34
C LEU A 168 -1.75 2.24 5.33
N LYS A 169 -2.18 2.71 4.16
CA LYS A 169 -2.64 1.85 3.07
C LYS A 169 -1.53 0.99 2.48
N SER A 170 -0.32 1.53 2.25
CA SER A 170 0.78 0.72 1.72
C SER A 170 1.23 -0.37 2.70
N LEU A 171 1.10 -0.14 4.00
CA LEU A 171 1.39 -1.12 5.04
C LEU A 171 0.37 -2.27 5.11
N SER A 172 -0.86 -2.05 4.63
CA SER A 172 -1.87 -3.10 4.53
C SER A 172 -1.59 -4.11 3.40
N GLY A 173 -0.59 -3.82 2.54
CA GLY A 173 0.07 -4.74 1.63
C GLY A 173 -0.81 -5.38 0.56
N ARG A 174 -0.69 -4.94 -0.69
CA ARG A 174 -1.07 -5.77 -1.85
C ARG A 174 0.04 -6.77 -2.14
N THR A 175 0.25 -7.67 -1.19
CA THR A 175 1.30 -8.69 -1.21
C THR A 175 0.65 -10.06 -1.33
N ALA A 176 1.23 -10.93 -2.16
CA ALA A 176 0.83 -12.33 -2.23
C ALA A 176 2.05 -13.22 -2.40
N THR A 177 1.91 -14.45 -1.92
CA THR A 177 2.87 -15.53 -2.14
C THR A 177 2.13 -16.72 -2.73
N VAL A 178 2.67 -17.27 -3.81
CA VAL A 178 2.18 -18.50 -4.43
C VAL A 178 3.32 -19.51 -4.45
N GLU A 179 3.01 -20.73 -4.04
CA GLU A 179 3.89 -21.89 -4.16
C GLU A 179 3.20 -22.93 -5.04
N ARG A 180 3.90 -23.39 -6.08
CA ARG A 180 3.38 -24.35 -7.04
C ARG A 180 4.40 -25.47 -7.24
N LYS A 181 3.94 -26.72 -7.23
CA LYS A 181 4.80 -27.89 -7.38
C LYS A 181 4.16 -28.94 -8.29
N THR A 182 4.89 -29.36 -9.30
CA THR A 182 4.55 -30.48 -10.20
C THR A 182 5.67 -31.52 -10.14
N LYS A 183 5.67 -32.49 -11.07
CA LYS A 183 6.80 -33.41 -11.25
C LYS A 183 7.96 -32.77 -12.03
N GLU A 184 7.69 -31.69 -12.76
CA GLU A 184 8.62 -31.00 -13.65
C GLU A 184 9.22 -29.77 -12.95
N THR A 185 8.43 -29.04 -12.16
CA THR A 185 8.86 -27.78 -11.53
C THR A 185 8.45 -27.62 -10.06
N GLU A 186 9.23 -26.86 -9.30
CA GLU A 186 8.95 -26.38 -7.96
C GLU A 186 9.20 -24.86 -7.91
N ILE A 187 8.17 -24.08 -7.59
CA ILE A 187 8.14 -22.62 -7.78
C ILE A 187 7.62 -21.94 -6.52
N SER A 188 8.31 -20.88 -6.09
CA SER A 188 7.87 -19.97 -5.04
C SER A 188 8.00 -18.53 -5.53
N ILE A 189 6.89 -17.79 -5.52
CA ILE A 189 6.84 -16.39 -5.96
C ILE A 189 6.17 -15.55 -4.88
N THR A 190 6.88 -14.54 -4.40
CA THR A 190 6.33 -13.47 -3.55
C THR A 190 6.35 -12.16 -4.30
N LEU A 191 5.22 -11.46 -4.32
CA LEU A 191 5.02 -10.19 -5.01
C LEU A 191 4.45 -9.17 -4.04
N ASN A 192 5.01 -7.95 -4.02
CA ASN A 192 4.38 -6.77 -3.44
C ASN A 192 4.10 -5.75 -4.55
N LEU A 193 2.82 -5.47 -4.83
CA LEU A 193 2.41 -4.51 -5.86
C LEU A 193 2.76 -3.05 -5.50
N ASP A 194 2.97 -2.75 -4.23
CA ASP A 194 3.30 -1.43 -3.68
C ASP A 194 4.77 -1.31 -3.28
N GLY A 195 5.63 -2.08 -3.94
CA GLY A 195 7.07 -2.12 -3.70
C GLY A 195 7.84 -0.91 -4.22
N GLN A 196 9.17 -1.03 -4.20
CA GLN A 196 10.13 -0.06 -4.73
C GLN A 196 10.86 -0.56 -5.99
N GLY A 197 10.48 -1.74 -6.51
CA GLY A 197 11.16 -2.36 -7.65
C GLY A 197 12.38 -3.20 -7.22
N ASN A 198 12.35 -3.76 -6.00
CA ASN A 198 13.38 -4.66 -5.50
C ASN A 198 13.11 -6.09 -5.98
N THR A 199 14.11 -6.71 -6.57
CA THR A 199 13.97 -7.98 -7.29
C THR A 199 15.02 -8.98 -6.81
N ASN A 200 14.58 -10.23 -6.60
CA ASN A 200 15.44 -11.38 -6.37
C ASN A 200 14.89 -12.53 -7.21
N ILE A 201 15.50 -12.75 -8.37
CA ILE A 201 15.01 -13.70 -9.38
C ILE A 201 16.05 -14.80 -9.57
N ASN A 202 15.62 -16.04 -9.45
CA ASN A 202 16.41 -17.22 -9.74
C ASN A 202 15.51 -18.28 -10.37
N THR A 203 15.49 -18.33 -11.69
CA THR A 203 14.77 -19.35 -12.47
C THR A 203 15.66 -20.48 -12.96
N GLY A 204 16.99 -20.32 -12.85
CA GLY A 204 17.97 -21.17 -13.51
C GLY A 204 18.30 -20.75 -14.96
N LEU A 205 17.61 -19.75 -15.50
CA LEU A 205 17.79 -19.22 -16.86
C LEU A 205 18.17 -17.73 -16.81
N SER A 206 19.45 -17.41 -16.97
CA SER A 206 19.99 -16.05 -16.78
C SER A 206 19.29 -14.96 -17.59
N PHE A 207 18.92 -15.24 -18.85
CA PHE A 207 18.21 -14.26 -19.68
C PHE A 207 16.77 -14.04 -19.19
N PHE A 208 16.09 -15.10 -18.76
CA PHE A 208 14.74 -14.99 -18.22
C PHE A 208 14.73 -14.26 -16.87
N ASP A 209 15.73 -14.52 -16.03
CA ASP A 209 15.96 -13.78 -14.79
C ASP A 209 16.09 -12.28 -15.06
N HIS A 210 16.88 -11.91 -16.07
CA HIS A 210 17.02 -10.52 -16.50
C HIS A 210 15.69 -9.91 -16.97
N MET A 211 14.87 -10.63 -17.73
CA MET A 211 13.57 -10.13 -18.17
C MET A 211 12.60 -9.89 -17.00
N LEU A 212 12.55 -10.80 -16.02
CA LEU A 212 11.73 -10.68 -14.82
C LEU A 212 12.23 -9.58 -13.88
N ASP A 213 13.54 -9.35 -13.83
CA ASP A 213 14.15 -8.23 -13.12
C ASP A 213 13.68 -6.88 -13.69
N GLN A 214 13.69 -6.73 -15.01
CA GLN A 214 13.15 -5.54 -15.69
C GLN A 214 11.66 -5.32 -15.37
N LEU A 215 10.87 -6.40 -15.32
CA LEU A 215 9.45 -6.35 -14.98
C LEU A 215 9.24 -5.76 -13.57
N GLY A 216 9.94 -6.27 -12.55
CA GLY A 216 9.86 -5.75 -11.19
C GLY A 216 10.31 -4.29 -11.12
N LYS A 217 11.50 -3.99 -11.67
CA LYS A 217 12.10 -2.65 -11.60
C LYS A 217 11.22 -1.56 -12.21
N HIS A 218 10.67 -1.81 -13.39
CA HIS A 218 9.93 -0.78 -14.12
C HIS A 218 8.45 -0.67 -13.74
N SER A 219 7.87 -1.76 -13.22
CA SER A 219 6.52 -1.75 -12.66
C SER A 219 6.46 -1.13 -11.25
N GLY A 220 7.59 -1.07 -10.56
CA GLY A 220 7.68 -0.68 -9.15
C GLY A 220 7.14 -1.76 -8.20
N CYS A 221 7.09 -3.02 -8.65
CA CYS A 221 6.74 -4.15 -7.79
C CYS A 221 8.01 -4.72 -7.15
N ASP A 222 7.93 -5.15 -5.89
CA ASP A 222 8.98 -6.01 -5.34
C ASP A 222 8.67 -7.46 -5.71
N LEU A 223 9.63 -8.18 -6.28
CA LEU A 223 9.50 -9.56 -6.76
C LEU A 223 10.58 -10.45 -6.17
N ASN A 224 10.17 -11.55 -5.54
CA ASN A 224 11.05 -12.66 -5.20
C ASN A 224 10.56 -13.91 -5.93
N ILE A 225 11.35 -14.44 -6.86
CA ILE A 225 11.01 -15.61 -7.69
C ILE A 225 12.12 -16.64 -7.53
N VAL A 226 11.77 -17.84 -7.07
CA VAL A 226 12.68 -18.97 -6.95
C VAL A 226 12.05 -20.17 -7.63
N VAL A 227 12.77 -20.75 -8.60
CA VAL A 227 12.30 -21.90 -9.39
C VAL A 227 13.36 -22.98 -9.39
N LYS A 228 12.90 -24.23 -9.30
CA LYS A 228 13.66 -25.42 -9.69
C LYS A 228 12.86 -26.11 -10.77
N GLY A 229 13.35 -26.12 -11.99
CA GLY A 229 12.74 -26.86 -13.09
C GLY A 229 13.68 -27.90 -13.68
N ASP A 230 13.13 -28.70 -14.57
CA ASP A 230 13.74 -29.81 -15.29
C ASP A 230 14.52 -29.35 -16.54
N LEU A 231 15.45 -28.41 -16.34
CA LEU A 231 16.25 -27.81 -17.42
C LEU A 231 17.11 -28.81 -18.20
N GLU A 232 17.30 -30.03 -17.68
CA GLU A 232 17.92 -31.14 -18.41
C GLU A 232 17.06 -31.72 -19.54
N VAL A 233 15.74 -31.49 -19.51
CA VAL A 233 14.80 -31.84 -20.59
C VAL A 233 14.84 -30.70 -21.61
N ASP A 234 14.33 -29.53 -21.22
CA ASP A 234 14.45 -28.24 -21.89
C ASP A 234 13.97 -27.10 -20.95
N GLU A 235 13.98 -25.87 -21.43
CA GLU A 235 13.50 -24.70 -20.68
C GLU A 235 11.98 -24.56 -20.60
N HIS A 236 11.21 -25.38 -21.32
CA HIS A 236 9.80 -25.15 -21.61
C HIS A 236 8.95 -25.11 -20.33
N HIS A 237 8.99 -26.19 -19.55
CA HIS A 237 8.19 -26.31 -18.33
C HIS A 237 8.59 -25.23 -17.30
N THR A 238 9.89 -24.94 -17.19
CA THR A 238 10.41 -23.90 -16.29
C THR A 238 9.81 -22.53 -16.62
N ILE A 239 9.83 -22.12 -17.89
CA ILE A 239 9.30 -20.80 -18.31
C ILE A 239 7.78 -20.78 -18.15
N GLU A 240 7.08 -21.82 -18.62
CA GLU A 240 5.61 -21.89 -18.59
C GLU A 240 5.08 -21.84 -17.15
N ASP A 241 5.56 -22.73 -16.29
CA ASP A 241 5.06 -22.83 -14.92
C ASP A 241 5.41 -21.60 -14.08
N THR A 242 6.54 -20.94 -14.37
CA THR A 242 6.89 -19.64 -13.76
C THR A 242 5.89 -18.56 -14.16
N ALA A 243 5.50 -18.50 -15.43
CA ALA A 243 4.51 -17.54 -15.91
C ALA A 243 3.12 -17.78 -15.29
N LEU A 244 2.71 -19.04 -15.14
CA LEU A 244 1.45 -19.41 -14.48
C LEU A 244 1.45 -18.99 -13.00
N ALA A 245 2.48 -19.36 -12.25
CA ALA A 245 2.60 -19.00 -10.84
C ALA A 245 2.65 -17.47 -10.66
N LEU A 246 3.42 -16.76 -11.51
CA LEU A 246 3.52 -15.31 -11.46
C LEU A 246 2.15 -14.65 -11.71
N GLY A 247 1.41 -15.11 -12.72
CA GLY A 247 0.06 -14.65 -13.02
C GLY A 247 -0.91 -14.85 -11.85
N GLU A 248 -0.85 -15.99 -11.18
CA GLU A 248 -1.65 -16.29 -9.98
C GLU A 248 -1.28 -15.38 -8.80
N THR A 249 0.02 -15.11 -8.58
CA THR A 249 0.46 -14.19 -7.53
C THR A 249 -0.05 -12.78 -7.80
N PHE A 250 0.00 -12.31 -9.04
CA PHE A 250 -0.57 -11.01 -9.43
C PHE A 250 -2.09 -10.96 -9.21
N LEU A 251 -2.82 -12.01 -9.60
CA LEU A 251 -4.27 -12.10 -9.39
C LEU A 251 -4.61 -11.99 -7.89
N THR A 252 -3.88 -12.71 -7.05
CA THR A 252 -4.06 -12.73 -5.60
C THR A 252 -3.72 -11.37 -4.99
N ALA A 253 -2.58 -10.79 -5.36
CA ALA A 253 -2.15 -9.48 -4.86
C ALA A 253 -3.07 -8.33 -5.31
N LEU A 254 -3.71 -8.45 -6.47
CA LEU A 254 -4.70 -7.48 -6.97
C LEU A 254 -6.04 -7.53 -6.21
N GLY A 255 -6.33 -8.62 -5.50
CA GLY A 255 -7.51 -8.75 -4.64
C GLY A 255 -8.83 -8.53 -5.39
N ASP A 256 -9.71 -7.71 -4.81
CA ASP A 256 -11.03 -7.40 -5.40
C ASP A 256 -10.97 -6.38 -6.56
N LYS A 257 -9.76 -5.96 -6.94
CA LYS A 257 -9.47 -5.07 -8.08
C LYS A 257 -10.18 -3.72 -8.01
N LYS A 258 -10.72 -3.32 -6.86
CA LYS A 258 -11.38 -2.02 -6.71
C LYS A 258 -10.37 -0.89 -6.85
N GLY A 259 -10.74 0.09 -7.66
CA GLY A 259 -9.99 1.32 -7.82
C GLY A 259 -8.82 1.29 -8.79
N VAL A 260 -8.44 0.14 -9.35
CA VAL A 260 -7.31 0.07 -10.29
C VAL A 260 -7.62 0.79 -11.62
N ALA A 261 -6.63 1.45 -12.23
CA ALA A 261 -6.79 2.28 -13.43
C ALA A 261 -7.13 1.48 -14.70
N ARG A 262 -7.02 0.16 -14.63
CA ARG A 262 -7.48 -0.84 -15.62
C ARG A 262 -6.74 -0.88 -16.96
N TYR A 263 -6.26 0.24 -17.50
CA TYR A 263 -5.64 0.34 -18.83
C TYR A 263 -4.20 0.86 -18.79
N GLY A 264 -3.40 0.55 -19.82
CA GLY A 264 -2.08 1.16 -20.03
C GLY A 264 -1.58 1.10 -21.48
N PHE A 265 -0.59 1.93 -21.84
CA PHE A 265 -0.20 2.15 -23.25
C PHE A 265 1.30 2.43 -23.53
N THR A 266 1.76 1.85 -24.65
CA THR A 266 2.89 2.14 -25.59
C THR A 266 4.25 2.63 -25.07
N LEU A 267 5.34 2.00 -25.54
CA LEU A 267 6.74 2.34 -25.21
C LEU A 267 7.68 2.22 -26.45
N PRO A 268 8.42 3.27 -26.84
CA PRO A 268 9.51 3.18 -27.81
C PRO A 268 10.84 2.77 -27.14
N MET A 269 11.69 2.04 -27.86
CA MET A 269 13.06 1.72 -27.47
C MET A 269 13.95 1.52 -28.70
N ASP A 270 14.92 2.41 -28.90
CA ASP A 270 15.80 2.44 -30.08
C ASP A 270 15.02 2.37 -31.40
N ASP A 271 15.27 1.35 -32.22
CA ASP A 271 14.54 1.09 -33.48
C ASP A 271 13.18 0.41 -33.25
N ALA A 272 12.87 -0.02 -32.04
CA ALA A 272 11.65 -0.74 -31.72
C ALA A 272 10.53 0.17 -31.16
N LEU A 273 9.31 -0.06 -31.61
CA LEU A 273 8.10 0.52 -31.04
C LEU A 273 7.19 -0.59 -30.55
N ALA A 274 7.08 -0.73 -29.23
CA ALA A 274 6.22 -1.70 -28.57
C ALA A 274 4.91 -1.07 -28.12
N GLN A 275 3.82 -1.74 -28.43
CA GLN A 275 2.48 -1.40 -27.96
C GLN A 275 1.96 -2.59 -27.18
N VAL A 276 1.69 -2.37 -25.89
CA VAL A 276 1.00 -3.33 -25.04
C VAL A 276 -0.19 -2.61 -24.43
N ALA A 277 -1.39 -3.06 -24.78
CA ALA A 277 -2.62 -2.68 -24.11
C ALA A 277 -3.12 -3.85 -23.28
N ILE A 278 -3.47 -3.57 -22.03
CA ILE A 278 -3.97 -4.55 -21.07
C ILE A 278 -5.35 -4.13 -20.55
N ASP A 279 -6.25 -5.09 -20.39
CA ASP A 279 -7.49 -4.95 -19.62
C ASP A 279 -7.57 -6.10 -18.60
N PHE A 280 -7.46 -5.78 -17.31
CA PHE A 280 -7.72 -6.72 -16.21
C PHE A 280 -9.23 -6.97 -16.00
N GLY A 281 -9.95 -7.22 -17.10
CA GLY A 281 -11.40 -7.33 -17.15
C GLY A 281 -11.97 -8.71 -16.81
N GLY A 282 -11.13 -9.63 -16.30
CA GLY A 282 -11.52 -10.98 -15.87
C GLY A 282 -11.70 -12.01 -16.98
N ARG A 283 -11.39 -11.66 -18.23
CA ARG A 283 -11.50 -12.56 -19.38
C ARG A 283 -10.12 -12.74 -20.04
N PRO A 284 -9.65 -13.98 -20.19
CA PRO A 284 -8.39 -14.23 -20.87
C PRO A 284 -8.54 -14.05 -22.38
N TRP A 285 -7.65 -13.27 -22.98
CA TRP A 285 -7.53 -13.14 -24.43
C TRP A 285 -6.19 -12.53 -24.80
N ILE A 286 -5.63 -12.91 -25.94
CA ILE A 286 -4.45 -12.25 -26.49
C ILE A 286 -4.63 -11.97 -27.98
N VAL A 287 -4.18 -10.79 -28.41
CA VAL A 287 -3.87 -10.47 -29.80
C VAL A 287 -2.37 -10.26 -29.87
N TRP A 288 -1.72 -10.96 -30.79
CA TRP A 288 -0.26 -10.98 -30.92
C TRP A 288 0.16 -10.61 -32.34
N GLU A 289 0.66 -9.39 -32.49
CA GLU A 289 1.22 -8.83 -33.72
C GLU A 289 2.72 -8.55 -33.52
N ALA A 290 3.47 -9.60 -33.20
CA ALA A 290 4.91 -9.55 -33.03
C ALA A 290 5.56 -10.73 -33.76
N GLU A 291 6.35 -10.40 -34.78
CA GLU A 291 7.11 -11.37 -35.57
C GLU A 291 8.58 -11.33 -35.18
N PHE A 292 9.20 -12.48 -34.94
CA PHE A 292 10.62 -12.60 -34.64
C PHE A 292 11.30 -13.48 -35.70
N LYS A 293 12.42 -13.02 -36.26
CA LYS A 293 13.12 -13.72 -37.35
C LYS A 293 14.25 -14.63 -36.86
N ARG A 294 14.82 -14.32 -35.69
CA ARG A 294 15.83 -15.18 -35.07
C ARG A 294 15.15 -16.38 -34.43
N GLU A 295 15.81 -17.53 -34.48
CA GLU A 295 15.40 -18.74 -33.74
C GLU A 295 15.47 -18.51 -32.23
N LYS A 296 16.50 -17.80 -31.76
CA LYS A 296 16.73 -17.50 -30.33
C LYS A 296 17.37 -16.14 -30.08
N ILE A 297 17.06 -15.55 -28.93
CA ILE A 297 17.72 -14.35 -28.37
C ILE A 297 18.38 -14.75 -27.05
N GLY A 298 19.72 -14.74 -27.03
CA GLY A 298 20.46 -15.42 -25.97
C GLY A 298 20.10 -16.90 -25.96
N ASP A 299 19.57 -17.36 -24.83
CA ASP A 299 19.17 -18.74 -24.59
C ASP A 299 17.65 -18.96 -24.68
N MET A 300 16.85 -17.93 -25.03
CA MET A 300 15.40 -18.06 -25.15
C MET A 300 14.97 -18.22 -26.62
N PRO A 301 14.29 -19.32 -26.99
CA PRO A 301 13.67 -19.45 -28.31
C PRO A 301 12.59 -18.40 -28.51
N THR A 302 12.54 -17.81 -29.69
CA THR A 302 11.63 -16.68 -29.93
C THR A 302 10.16 -17.08 -29.99
N GLU A 303 9.86 -18.35 -30.28
CA GLU A 303 8.51 -18.89 -30.17
C GLU A 303 7.97 -18.81 -28.73
N MET A 304 8.85 -18.93 -27.73
CA MET A 304 8.46 -18.89 -26.32
C MET A 304 7.98 -17.51 -25.87
N PHE A 305 8.25 -16.45 -26.63
CA PHE A 305 7.70 -15.12 -26.31
C PHE A 305 6.18 -15.12 -26.38
N TYR A 306 5.59 -15.58 -27.49
CA TYR A 306 4.14 -15.67 -27.60
C TYR A 306 3.55 -16.56 -26.50
N HIS A 307 4.18 -17.72 -26.26
CA HIS A 307 3.74 -18.65 -25.22
C HIS A 307 3.74 -17.98 -23.84
N PHE A 308 4.79 -17.25 -23.48
CA PHE A 308 4.85 -16.50 -22.23
C PHE A 308 3.67 -15.52 -22.07
N PHE A 309 3.44 -14.65 -23.06
CA PHE A 309 2.37 -13.64 -22.96
C PHE A 309 0.97 -14.29 -23.02
N LYS A 310 0.80 -15.37 -23.79
CA LYS A 310 -0.44 -16.15 -23.85
C LYS A 310 -0.75 -16.74 -22.47
N SER A 311 0.19 -17.47 -21.89
CA SER A 311 0.04 -18.09 -20.57
C SER A 311 -0.21 -17.05 -19.48
N PHE A 312 0.51 -15.92 -19.52
CA PHE A 312 0.27 -14.80 -18.62
C PHE A 312 -1.16 -14.24 -18.76
N SER A 313 -1.64 -13.99 -19.98
CA SER A 313 -3.00 -13.48 -20.20
C SER A 313 -4.10 -14.43 -19.72
N ASP A 314 -3.85 -15.74 -19.87
CA ASP A 314 -4.77 -16.80 -19.46
C ASP A 314 -4.90 -16.86 -17.94
N ALA A 315 -3.75 -16.93 -17.26
CA ALA A 315 -3.69 -17.04 -15.80
C ALA A 315 -4.19 -15.77 -15.11
N ALA A 316 -3.75 -14.60 -15.58
CA ALA A 316 -4.19 -13.32 -15.04
C ALA A 316 -5.64 -12.97 -15.40
N ARG A 317 -6.26 -13.74 -16.30
CA ARG A 317 -7.59 -13.50 -16.87
C ARG A 317 -7.73 -12.07 -17.38
N CYS A 318 -6.77 -11.67 -18.19
CA CYS A 318 -6.73 -10.33 -18.79
C CYS A 318 -6.74 -10.41 -20.31
N ASN A 319 -7.20 -9.33 -20.93
CA ASN A 319 -7.03 -9.14 -22.36
C ASN A 319 -5.68 -8.46 -22.58
N LEU A 320 -4.87 -9.02 -23.47
CA LEU A 320 -3.64 -8.41 -23.98
C LEU A 320 -3.78 -8.12 -25.47
N ASN A 321 -3.38 -6.93 -25.87
CA ASN A 321 -3.14 -6.60 -27.27
C ASN A 321 -1.69 -6.14 -27.38
N ILE A 322 -0.92 -6.90 -28.14
CA ILE A 322 0.52 -6.76 -28.25
C ILE A 322 0.89 -6.55 -29.71
N LYS A 323 1.63 -5.48 -29.97
CA LYS A 323 2.23 -5.19 -31.26
C LYS A 323 3.66 -4.69 -31.08
N VAL A 324 4.58 -5.12 -31.94
CA VAL A 324 5.92 -4.54 -31.97
C VAL A 324 6.45 -4.39 -33.40
N GLU A 325 7.00 -3.23 -33.68
CA GLU A 325 7.76 -2.93 -34.91
C GLU A 325 9.22 -2.68 -34.52
N GLY A 326 10.17 -2.99 -35.40
CA GLY A 326 11.62 -2.86 -35.15
C GLY A 326 12.45 -3.85 -35.95
N ASP A 327 13.75 -3.59 -36.06
CA ASP A 327 14.74 -4.38 -36.81
C ASP A 327 15.52 -5.34 -35.90
N ASN A 328 15.89 -4.89 -34.69
CA ASN A 328 16.66 -5.70 -33.74
C ASN A 328 15.72 -6.53 -32.85
N GLU A 329 15.82 -7.85 -32.96
CA GLU A 329 14.98 -8.79 -32.22
C GLU A 329 15.08 -8.64 -30.70
N HIS A 330 16.28 -8.31 -30.17
CA HIS A 330 16.46 -8.05 -28.74
C HIS A 330 15.68 -6.81 -28.32
N HIS A 331 15.77 -5.73 -29.11
CA HIS A 331 15.08 -4.49 -28.80
C HIS A 331 13.56 -4.67 -28.85
N LYS A 332 13.07 -5.49 -29.79
CA LYS A 332 11.64 -5.81 -29.89
C LYS A 332 11.13 -6.51 -28.64
N ILE A 333 11.77 -7.59 -28.19
CA ILE A 333 11.25 -8.32 -27.02
C ILE A 333 11.41 -7.52 -25.73
N GLU A 334 12.54 -6.83 -25.55
CA GLU A 334 12.77 -6.03 -24.35
C GLU A 334 11.80 -4.85 -24.28
N SER A 335 11.53 -4.19 -25.42
CA SER A 335 10.53 -3.13 -25.48
C SER A 335 9.12 -3.64 -25.18
N LEU A 336 8.76 -4.87 -25.60
CA LEU A 336 7.49 -5.51 -25.23
C LEU A 336 7.38 -5.75 -23.72
N PHE A 337 8.41 -6.30 -23.07
CA PHE A 337 8.40 -6.49 -21.61
C PHE A 337 8.33 -5.17 -20.85
N LYS A 338 9.07 -4.14 -21.30
CA LYS A 338 9.00 -2.79 -20.74
C LYS A 338 7.61 -2.16 -20.94
N ALA A 339 7.04 -2.29 -22.13
CA ALA A 339 5.69 -1.83 -22.45
C ALA A 339 4.65 -2.53 -21.56
N LEU A 340 4.74 -3.85 -21.39
CA LEU A 340 3.89 -4.62 -20.48
C LEU A 340 4.03 -4.12 -19.04
N ALA A 341 5.25 -3.94 -18.54
CA ALA A 341 5.50 -3.46 -17.18
C ALA A 341 4.88 -2.07 -16.93
N LYS A 342 5.01 -1.15 -17.90
CA LYS A 342 4.38 0.18 -17.86
C LYS A 342 2.87 0.09 -17.95
N ALA A 343 2.35 -0.77 -18.81
CA ALA A 343 0.91 -0.97 -18.97
C ALA A 343 0.29 -1.52 -17.69
N ILE A 344 0.93 -2.50 -17.04
CA ILE A 344 0.55 -3.02 -15.73
C ILE A 344 0.64 -1.93 -14.67
N ARG A 345 1.72 -1.14 -14.63
CA ARG A 345 1.89 -0.05 -13.65
C ARG A 345 0.77 0.97 -13.73
N GLN A 346 0.38 1.34 -14.95
CA GLN A 346 -0.76 2.21 -15.18
C GLN A 346 -2.05 1.51 -14.75
N ALA A 347 -2.31 0.30 -15.26
CA ALA A 347 -3.53 -0.44 -15.00
C ALA A 347 -3.75 -0.81 -13.52
N LYS A 348 -2.69 -0.98 -12.71
CA LYS A 348 -2.77 -1.31 -11.27
C LYS A 348 -2.93 -0.08 -10.36
N LYS A 349 -2.73 1.14 -10.87
CA LYS A 349 -2.75 2.38 -10.07
C LYS A 349 -4.15 2.62 -9.52
N VAL A 350 -4.27 2.95 -8.24
CA VAL A 350 -5.58 3.20 -7.65
C VAL A 350 -6.04 4.65 -7.94
N GLU A 351 -7.15 4.84 -8.66
CA GLU A 351 -7.70 6.16 -9.07
C GLU A 351 -9.09 6.47 -8.49
N GLY A 352 -9.70 5.58 -7.71
CA GLY A 352 -10.98 5.79 -7.02
C GLY A 352 -11.43 4.55 -6.27
N ASP A 353 -12.66 4.56 -5.75
CA ASP A 353 -13.17 3.45 -4.91
C ASP A 353 -14.26 2.61 -5.61
N ALA A 354 -14.73 3.05 -6.78
CA ALA A 354 -15.77 2.36 -7.55
C ALA A 354 -15.21 1.19 -8.38
N LEU A 355 -15.99 0.11 -8.53
CA LEU A 355 -15.68 -0.97 -9.47
C LEU A 355 -15.78 -0.41 -10.91
N PRO A 356 -14.71 -0.49 -11.73
CA PRO A 356 -14.72 0.07 -13.09
C PRO A 356 -15.42 -0.87 -14.08
N SER A 357 -16.66 -1.28 -13.78
CA SER A 357 -17.48 -2.18 -14.60
C SER A 357 -18.96 -1.78 -14.54
N THR A 358 -19.56 -1.56 -15.70
CA THR A 358 -21.01 -1.30 -15.82
C THR A 358 -21.86 -2.51 -15.48
N LYS A 359 -21.28 -3.72 -15.45
CA LYS A 359 -21.97 -4.97 -15.13
C LYS A 359 -21.97 -5.29 -13.63
N GLY A 360 -21.30 -4.48 -12.80
CA GLY A 360 -21.22 -4.69 -11.34
C GLY A 360 -20.31 -5.84 -10.89
N VAL A 361 -19.60 -6.50 -11.82
CA VAL A 361 -18.63 -7.58 -11.54
C VAL A 361 -17.48 -7.57 -12.56
N LEU A 362 -16.30 -8.09 -12.18
CA LEU A 362 -15.12 -8.32 -13.02
C LEU A 362 -14.48 -9.67 -12.75
#